data_AF-A0A962XWZ5-F1
#
_entry.id   AF-A0A962XWZ5-F1
#
_cell.length_a   1.000
_cell.length_b   1.000
_cell.length_c   1.000
_cell.angle_alpha   90.00
_cell.angle_beta   90.00
_cell.angle_gamma   90.00
#
_symmetry.space_group_name_H-M   'P 1'
#
loop_
_entity.id
_entity.type
_entity.pdbx_description
1 polymer ?
#
loop_
_entity_poly.entity_id
_entity_poly.type
_entity_poly.pdbx_seq_one_letter_code
_entity_poly.pdbx_strand_id
1 'polypeptide(L)'
;MRLMNPTRRALLGTLSTAALMAVATIPAHAQDELIIVEPARTTMYLNGGIGQNEEQYMHQIAKDWPLRMIFSERKDNEFVADVSLSITDLKGSPYLALSDAGPMTYAMLPPGQYRITARFKGQYETHEVTLDGKTSRDVYFHWKGAKQ
;
A
#
# COMPACT_ATOMS: atom_id res chain seq x y z
N MET A 1 9.14 -87.18 -10.59
CA MET A 1 10.45 -87.60 -10.03
C MET A 1 10.81 -86.62 -8.93
N ARG A 2 10.88 -87.08 -7.68
CA ARG A 2 11.31 -86.30 -6.49
C ARG A 2 12.84 -86.09 -6.51
N LEU A 3 13.31 -85.00 -5.90
CA LEU A 3 14.54 -84.82 -5.07
C LEU A 3 14.94 -83.33 -5.17
N MET A 4 14.76 -82.48 -4.15
CA MET A 4 15.36 -82.43 -2.81
C MET A 4 16.87 -82.16 -2.79
N ASN A 5 17.21 -80.90 -2.49
CA ASN A 5 18.34 -80.40 -1.68
C ASN A 5 19.79 -80.66 -2.21
N PRO A 6 20.86 -80.15 -1.56
CA PRO A 6 21.02 -79.00 -0.66
C PRO A 6 22.25 -78.11 -0.95
N THR A 7 22.25 -76.95 -0.28
CA THR A 7 23.38 -76.16 0.25
C THR A 7 24.73 -76.86 0.45
N ARG A 8 25.84 -76.16 0.14
CA ARG A 8 27.08 -76.15 0.95
C ARG A 8 27.83 -74.82 0.90
N ARG A 9 28.58 -74.60 1.97
CA ARG A 9 29.07 -73.35 2.58
C ARG A 9 30.46 -72.91 2.08
N ALA A 10 30.65 -71.58 2.16
CA ALA A 10 31.82 -70.83 2.68
C ALA A 10 33.21 -70.93 2.02
N LEU A 11 33.86 -69.79 1.76
CA LEU A 11 34.86 -69.13 2.64
C LEU A 11 35.48 -67.90 1.96
N LEU A 12 36.09 -67.06 2.81
CA LEU A 12 36.61 -65.70 2.61
C LEU A 12 37.51 -65.46 1.39
N GLY A 13 37.42 -64.24 0.84
CA GLY A 13 38.46 -63.58 0.04
C GLY A 13 38.22 -62.06 -0.01
N THR A 14 39.22 -61.29 0.41
CA THR A 14 39.18 -59.84 0.65
C THR A 14 39.50 -58.96 -0.56
N LEU A 15 39.14 -57.67 -0.43
CA LEU A 15 39.62 -56.45 -1.11
C LEU A 15 38.89 -55.92 -2.38
N SER A 16 38.44 -54.66 -2.21
CA SER A 16 38.27 -53.58 -3.21
C SER A 16 37.06 -53.72 -4.15
N THR A 17 36.22 -52.72 -4.45
CA THR A 17 36.44 -51.27 -4.60
C THR A 17 35.07 -50.57 -4.74
N ALA A 18 34.98 -49.33 -4.26
CA ALA A 18 34.07 -48.24 -4.71
C ALA A 18 32.54 -48.49 -4.79
N ALA A 19 31.83 -48.17 -3.71
CA ALA A 19 30.43 -47.76 -3.82
C ALA A 19 30.38 -46.24 -4.07
N LEU A 20 30.06 -45.85 -5.30
CA LEU A 20 29.79 -44.46 -5.68
C LEU A 20 28.63 -43.92 -4.85
N MET A 21 28.91 -42.93 -4.01
CA MET A 21 27.90 -42.06 -3.41
C MET A 21 27.38 -41.14 -4.53
N ALA A 22 26.19 -41.42 -5.05
CA ALA A 22 25.49 -40.49 -5.94
C ALA A 22 25.04 -39.27 -5.12
N VAL A 23 25.86 -38.23 -5.11
CA VAL A 23 25.46 -36.91 -4.60
C VAL A 23 24.45 -36.34 -5.60
N ALA A 24 23.17 -36.40 -5.26
CA ALA A 24 22.14 -35.66 -5.99
C ALA A 24 22.39 -34.16 -5.78
N THR A 25 22.99 -33.51 -6.76
CA THR A 25 23.10 -32.05 -6.80
C THR A 25 21.70 -31.48 -7.01
N ILE A 26 21.10 -30.96 -5.94
CA ILE A 26 19.92 -30.12 -6.06
C ILE A 26 20.36 -28.89 -6.88
N PRO A 27 19.75 -28.58 -8.03
CA PRO A 27 20.08 -27.35 -8.72
C PRO A 27 19.61 -26.22 -7.81
N ALA A 28 20.55 -25.45 -7.27
CA ALA A 28 20.24 -24.19 -6.63
C ALA A 28 19.63 -23.29 -7.71
N HIS A 29 18.30 -23.16 -7.71
CA HIS A 29 17.64 -22.08 -8.45
C HIS A 29 18.10 -20.79 -7.78
N ALA A 30 19.07 -20.12 -8.39
CA ALA A 30 19.30 -18.71 -8.17
C ALA A 30 17.99 -18.00 -8.59
N GLN A 31 17.17 -17.66 -7.62
CA GLN A 31 16.07 -16.74 -7.84
C GLN A 31 16.73 -15.39 -8.08
N ASP A 32 16.68 -14.91 -9.33
CA ASP A 32 17.08 -13.55 -9.66
C ASP A 32 16.14 -12.62 -8.89
N GLU A 33 16.58 -12.17 -7.72
CA GLU A 33 15.92 -11.13 -6.96
C GLU A 33 16.20 -9.82 -7.69
N LEU A 34 15.30 -9.47 -8.61
CA LEU A 34 15.37 -8.22 -9.37
C LEU A 34 15.26 -7.04 -8.40
N ILE A 35 16.36 -6.29 -8.24
CA ILE A 35 16.33 -4.99 -7.57
C ILE A 35 15.70 -3.99 -8.53
N ILE A 36 14.40 -3.70 -8.33
CA ILE A 36 13.67 -2.71 -9.12
C ILE A 36 13.84 -1.34 -8.46
N VAL A 37 14.45 -0.40 -9.18
CA VAL A 37 14.53 1.01 -8.77
C VAL A 37 13.36 1.75 -9.43
N GLU A 38 12.32 2.06 -8.66
CA GLU A 38 11.22 2.90 -9.12
C GLU A 38 11.43 4.37 -8.74
N PRO A 39 11.15 5.32 -9.63
CA PRO A 39 11.20 6.74 -9.29
C PRO A 39 10.14 7.09 -8.23
N ALA A 40 10.55 7.83 -7.21
CA ALA A 40 9.64 8.33 -6.18
C ALA A 40 8.61 9.30 -6.80
N ARG A 41 7.32 9.09 -6.52
CA ARG A 41 6.26 10.02 -6.91
C ARG A 41 6.19 11.13 -5.87
N THR A 42 6.31 12.39 -6.31
CA THR A 42 6.04 13.56 -5.44
C THR A 42 4.74 14.20 -5.87
N THR A 43 3.81 14.33 -4.93
CA THR A 43 2.52 15.00 -5.14
C THR A 43 2.60 16.37 -4.49
N MET A 44 2.42 17.44 -5.27
CA MET A 44 2.26 18.78 -4.70
C MET A 44 0.91 18.84 -3.97
N TYR A 45 0.91 19.41 -2.78
CA TYR A 45 -0.30 19.57 -1.97
C TYR A 45 -0.31 20.91 -1.25
N LEU A 46 -1.50 21.34 -0.85
CA LEU A 46 -1.73 22.45 0.06
C LEU A 46 -2.52 21.93 1.26
N ASN A 47 -2.12 22.31 2.47
CA ASN A 47 -2.78 21.91 3.72
C ASN A 47 -2.97 23.13 4.61
N GLY A 48 -4.18 23.34 5.14
CA GLY A 48 -4.46 24.47 6.03
C GLY A 48 -5.95 24.80 6.09
N GLY A 49 -6.26 26.08 6.26
CA GLY A 49 -7.65 26.56 6.37
C GLY A 49 -8.15 26.64 7.81
N ILE A 50 -7.24 26.71 8.79
CA ILE A 50 -7.60 26.93 10.21
C ILE A 50 -7.99 28.40 10.42
N GLY A 51 -7.25 29.32 9.81
CA GLY A 51 -7.52 30.75 9.88
C GLY A 51 -8.40 31.24 8.73
N GLN A 52 -9.24 32.25 8.98
CA GLN A 52 -10.12 32.85 7.97
C GLN A 52 -9.38 33.31 6.70
N ASN A 53 -8.17 33.88 6.85
CA ASN A 53 -7.36 34.31 5.71
C ASN A 53 -6.84 33.13 4.88
N GLU A 54 -6.44 32.04 5.54
CA GLU A 54 -6.00 30.81 4.86
C GLU A 54 -7.15 30.17 4.12
N GLU A 55 -8.30 30.04 4.79
CA GLU A 55 -9.52 29.48 4.21
C GLU A 55 -9.92 30.27 2.96
N GLN A 56 -9.97 31.60 3.06
CA GLN A 56 -10.30 32.47 1.94
C GLN A 56 -9.30 32.31 0.79
N TYR A 57 -7.99 32.27 1.08
CA TYR A 57 -6.96 32.07 0.07
C TYR A 57 -7.12 30.70 -0.62
N MET A 58 -7.35 29.64 0.15
CA MET A 58 -7.60 28.30 -0.38
C MET A 58 -8.84 28.27 -1.26
N HIS A 59 -9.94 28.92 -0.88
CA HIS A 59 -11.12 29.02 -1.74
C HIS A 59 -10.83 29.76 -3.06
N GLN A 60 -10.00 30.80 -3.04
CA GLN A 60 -9.66 31.58 -4.24
C GLN A 60 -8.90 30.75 -5.29
N ILE A 61 -8.00 29.87 -4.85
CA ILE A 61 -7.19 29.04 -5.75
C ILE A 61 -7.79 27.66 -6.00
N ALA A 62 -8.90 27.31 -5.34
CA ALA A 62 -9.50 25.98 -5.34
C ALA A 62 -9.72 25.38 -6.74
N LYS A 63 -10.05 26.20 -7.74
CA LYS A 63 -10.30 25.76 -9.12
C LYS A 63 -9.05 25.19 -9.81
N ASP A 64 -7.86 25.55 -9.36
CA ASP A 64 -6.60 25.12 -9.96
C ASP A 64 -6.12 23.78 -9.37
N TRP A 65 -6.84 23.24 -8.39
CA TRP A 65 -6.53 21.98 -7.72
C TRP A 65 -7.52 20.88 -8.14
N PRO A 66 -7.04 19.78 -8.75
CA PRO A 66 -7.89 18.68 -9.22
C PRO A 66 -8.63 17.95 -8.10
N LEU A 67 -8.01 17.80 -6.92
CA LEU A 67 -8.62 17.16 -5.76
C LEU A 67 -8.58 18.11 -4.56
N ARG A 68 -9.73 18.25 -3.90
CA ARG A 68 -9.90 19.04 -2.70
C ARG A 68 -10.60 18.20 -1.64
N MET A 69 -10.07 18.21 -0.43
CA MET A 69 -10.57 17.43 0.70
C MET A 69 -10.90 18.37 1.84
N ILE A 70 -12.07 18.17 2.43
CA ILE A 70 -12.58 18.98 3.53
C ILE A 70 -12.95 18.05 4.68
N PHE A 71 -12.49 18.38 5.89
CA PHE A 71 -12.57 17.50 7.06
C PHE A 71 -13.41 18.14 8.16
N SER A 72 -14.43 17.44 8.66
CA SER A 72 -15.27 17.95 9.75
C SER A 72 -15.92 16.89 10.64
N GLU A 73 -16.39 17.29 11.82
CA GLU A 73 -17.21 16.49 12.74
C GLU A 73 -18.71 16.87 12.65
N ARG A 74 -19.59 15.86 12.75
CA ARG A 74 -21.05 16.01 12.56
C ARG A 74 -21.77 16.89 13.57
N LYS A 75 -21.20 17.15 14.75
CA LYS A 75 -21.94 17.81 15.83
C LYS A 75 -22.38 19.21 15.41
N ASP A 76 -21.55 19.92 14.64
CA ASP A 76 -21.80 21.28 14.15
C ASP A 76 -21.15 21.55 12.76
N ASN A 77 -20.79 20.51 11.99
CA ASN A 77 -19.87 20.62 10.83
C ASN A 77 -18.57 21.34 11.19
N GLU A 78 -18.12 21.19 12.43
CA GLU A 78 -16.90 21.79 12.93
C GLU A 78 -15.72 21.23 12.14
N PHE A 79 -14.94 22.13 11.53
CA PHE A 79 -13.75 21.76 10.79
C PHE A 79 -12.69 21.16 11.72
N VAL A 80 -12.02 20.10 11.25
CA VAL A 80 -11.01 19.39 12.05
C VAL A 80 -9.65 19.34 11.35
N ALA A 81 -8.59 19.37 12.14
CA ALA A 81 -7.21 19.10 11.73
C ALA A 81 -6.73 17.77 12.34
N ASP A 82 -5.42 17.50 12.32
CA ASP A 82 -4.82 16.26 12.83
C ASP A 82 -5.39 14.98 12.20
N VAL A 83 -5.79 15.08 10.93
CA VAL A 83 -6.30 13.94 10.16
C VAL A 83 -5.11 13.19 9.57
N SER A 84 -5.01 11.88 9.83
CA SER A 84 -4.10 11.03 9.09
C SER A 84 -4.71 10.71 7.72
N LEU A 85 -4.09 11.20 6.66
CA LEU A 85 -4.55 11.09 5.27
C LEU A 85 -3.63 10.17 4.47
N SER A 86 -4.22 9.29 3.66
CA SER A 86 -3.52 8.50 2.66
C SER A 86 -4.27 8.51 1.33
N ILE A 87 -3.55 8.77 0.24
CA ILE A 87 -4.05 8.68 -1.13
C ILE A 87 -3.22 7.65 -1.88
N THR A 88 -3.91 6.70 -2.48
CA THR A 88 -3.31 5.65 -3.33
C THR A 88 -4.04 5.59 -4.66
N ASP A 89 -3.38 5.09 -5.71
CA ASP A 89 -4.11 4.60 -6.87
C ASP A 89 -4.88 3.30 -6.54
N LEU A 90 -5.71 2.81 -7.47
CA LEU A 90 -6.44 1.56 -7.24
C LEU A 90 -5.55 0.30 -7.15
N LYS A 91 -4.28 0.38 -7.55
CA LYS A 91 -3.29 -0.70 -7.39
C LYS A 91 -2.59 -0.66 -6.02
N GLY A 92 -2.86 0.38 -5.22
CA GLY A 92 -2.24 0.58 -3.91
C GLY A 92 -0.95 1.40 -3.95
N SER A 93 -0.55 1.96 -5.10
CA SER A 93 0.65 2.81 -5.18
C SER A 93 0.39 4.11 -4.43
N PRO A 94 1.26 4.51 -3.48
CA PRO A 94 1.07 5.73 -2.71
C PRO A 94 1.31 6.99 -3.55
N TYR A 95 0.43 7.98 -3.39
CA TYR A 95 0.55 9.31 -3.99
C TYR A 95 0.76 10.40 -2.95
N LEU A 96 0.06 10.34 -1.81
CA LEU A 96 0.19 11.31 -0.72
C LEU A 96 -0.08 10.64 0.62
N ALA A 97 0.71 10.99 1.63
CA ALA A 97 0.46 10.61 3.01
C ALA A 97 0.78 11.79 3.92
N LEU A 98 -0.16 12.16 4.80
CA LEU A 98 -0.01 13.24 5.79
C LEU A 98 -0.49 12.73 7.15
N SER A 99 0.18 13.12 8.23
CA SER A 99 -0.24 12.79 9.59
C SER A 99 -1.16 13.85 10.22
N ASP A 100 -1.14 15.06 9.67
CA ASP A 100 -1.66 16.31 10.24
C ASP A 100 -2.48 17.11 9.21
N ALA A 101 -3.29 16.41 8.41
CA ALA A 101 -4.13 17.07 7.41
C ALA A 101 -5.29 17.87 8.06
N GLY A 102 -5.68 18.95 7.37
CA GLY A 102 -6.92 19.69 7.57
C GLY A 102 -6.76 21.15 8.02
N PRO A 103 -7.88 21.88 8.18
CA PRO A 103 -9.28 21.62 7.76
C PRO A 103 -9.53 21.33 6.29
N MET A 104 -8.64 21.83 5.43
CA MET A 104 -8.70 21.70 3.99
C MET A 104 -7.36 21.19 3.49
N THR A 105 -7.40 20.21 2.60
CA THR A 105 -6.19 19.71 1.92
C THR A 105 -6.47 19.56 0.44
N TYR A 106 -5.64 20.17 -0.40
CA TYR A 106 -5.73 20.09 -1.86
C TYR A 106 -4.53 19.32 -2.41
N ALA A 107 -4.74 18.51 -3.46
CA ALA A 107 -3.69 17.70 -4.05
C ALA A 107 -3.67 17.83 -5.58
N MET A 108 -2.46 17.99 -6.12
CA MET A 108 -2.22 18.03 -7.55
C MET A 108 -1.97 16.60 -8.05
N LEU A 109 -3.06 15.93 -8.42
CA LEU A 109 -3.03 14.57 -8.93
C LEU A 109 -3.31 14.53 -10.44
N PRO A 110 -2.61 13.68 -11.20
CA PRO A 110 -2.94 13.48 -12.60
C PRO A 110 -4.33 12.83 -12.76
N PRO A 111 -4.94 12.90 -13.95
CA PRO A 111 -6.19 12.19 -14.23
C PRO A 111 -6.04 10.68 -13.93
N GLY A 112 -7.02 10.11 -13.25
CA GLY A 112 -6.91 8.74 -12.74
C GLY A 112 -7.97 8.39 -11.69
N GLN A 113 -7.88 7.18 -11.17
CA GLN A 113 -8.75 6.68 -10.10
C GLN A 113 -7.93 6.46 -8.84
N TYR A 114 -8.44 6.97 -7.72
CA TYR A 114 -7.73 7.01 -6.46
C TYR A 114 -8.61 6.54 -5.31
N ARG A 115 -7.98 5.92 -4.33
CA ARG A 115 -8.56 5.64 -3.02
C ARG A 115 -7.97 6.61 -2.00
N ILE A 116 -8.84 7.33 -1.32
CA ILE A 116 -8.52 8.31 -0.30
C ILE A 116 -9.02 7.77 1.03
N THR A 117 -8.12 7.53 1.97
CA THR A 117 -8.45 7.08 3.32
C THR A 117 -8.02 8.17 4.30
N ALA A 118 -8.97 8.63 5.10
CA ALA A 118 -8.75 9.60 6.16
C ALA A 118 -9.09 8.97 7.51
N ARG A 119 -8.26 9.24 8.51
CA ARG A 119 -8.45 8.79 9.89
C ARG A 119 -8.45 9.98 10.82
N PHE A 120 -9.48 10.07 11.64
CA PHE A 120 -9.58 11.08 12.69
C PHE A 120 -10.09 10.45 13.99
N LYS A 121 -9.40 10.71 15.11
CA LYS A 121 -9.73 10.14 16.44
C LYS A 121 -10.04 8.63 16.41
N GLY A 122 -9.25 7.88 15.65
CA GLY A 122 -9.41 6.42 15.51
C GLY A 122 -10.48 5.95 14.51
N GLN A 123 -11.32 6.84 13.99
CA GLN A 123 -12.35 6.52 13.00
C GLN A 123 -11.80 6.69 11.58
N TYR A 124 -12.02 5.68 10.74
CA TYR A 124 -11.63 5.71 9.33
C TYR A 124 -12.83 6.01 8.44
N GLU A 125 -12.60 6.81 7.41
CA GLU A 125 -13.51 7.00 6.29
C GLU A 125 -12.71 6.88 4.99
N THR A 126 -13.29 6.27 3.96
CA THR A 126 -12.61 6.01 2.69
C THR A 126 -13.52 6.32 1.53
N HIS A 127 -12.97 7.01 0.53
CA HIS A 127 -13.64 7.39 -0.70
C HIS A 127 -12.81 6.94 -1.91
N GLU A 128 -13.48 6.44 -2.94
CA GLU A 128 -12.87 6.25 -4.26
C GLU A 128 -13.31 7.38 -5.18
N VAL A 129 -12.35 8.01 -5.87
CA VAL A 129 -12.60 9.17 -6.72
C VAL A 129 -11.99 8.99 -8.10
N THR A 130 -12.66 9.54 -9.11
CA THR A 130 -12.14 9.64 -10.48
C THR A 130 -11.89 11.10 -10.80
N LEU A 131 -10.65 11.41 -11.19
CA LEU A 131 -10.25 12.71 -11.71
C LEU A 131 -10.18 12.62 -13.25
N ASP A 132 -11.05 13.38 -13.92
CA ASP A 132 -11.18 13.37 -15.39
C ASP A 132 -10.20 14.32 -16.11
N GLY A 133 -9.43 15.11 -15.35
CA GLY A 133 -8.50 16.11 -15.86
C GLY A 133 -9.16 17.40 -16.37
N LYS A 134 -10.48 17.54 -16.19
CA LYS A 134 -11.26 18.70 -16.66
C LYS A 134 -11.91 19.46 -15.51
N THR A 135 -12.32 18.74 -14.47
CA THR A 135 -13.03 19.31 -13.31
C THR A 135 -12.34 18.96 -12.00
N SER A 136 -12.33 19.90 -11.07
CA SER A 136 -11.95 19.64 -9.68
C SER A 136 -12.99 18.78 -8.99
N ARG A 137 -12.54 17.96 -8.03
CA ARG A 137 -13.40 17.12 -7.19
C ARG A 137 -13.24 17.48 -5.72
N ASP A 138 -14.38 17.73 -5.08
CA ASP A 138 -14.49 17.86 -3.63
C ASP A 138 -14.79 16.51 -3.00
N VAL A 139 -14.07 16.19 -1.94
CA VAL A 139 -14.30 15.02 -1.09
C VAL A 139 -14.48 15.51 0.33
N TYR A 140 -15.64 15.22 0.90
CA TYR A 140 -15.95 15.62 2.25
C TYR A 140 -15.87 14.41 3.19
N PHE A 141 -15.16 14.58 4.28
CA PHE A 141 -15.06 13.61 5.36
C PHE A 141 -15.83 14.14 6.58
N HIS A 142 -16.70 13.30 7.13
CA HIS A 142 -17.68 13.71 8.14
C HIS A 142 -17.81 12.67 9.25
N TRP A 143 -16.95 12.79 10.26
CA TRP A 143 -16.93 11.86 11.39
C TRP A 143 -18.03 12.12 12.40
N LYS A 144 -18.59 11.03 12.95
CA LYS A 144 -19.44 11.10 14.14
C LYS A 144 -18.49 11.28 15.31
N GLY A 145 -18.32 12.51 15.79
CA GLY A 145 -17.33 12.84 16.82
C GLY A 145 -17.24 11.78 17.93
N ALA A 146 -16.02 11.46 18.35
CA ALA A 146 -15.78 10.36 19.28
C ALA A 146 -16.61 10.58 20.56
N LYS A 147 -17.32 9.53 21.02
CA LYS A 147 -17.77 9.50 22.41
C LYS A 147 -16.52 9.45 23.28
N GLN A 148 -16.32 10.48 24.10
CA GLN A 148 -15.31 10.49 25.15
C GLN A 148 -15.64 9.44 26.22
#